data_AF-A0AAJ0GR49-F1
#
_entry.id   AF-A0AAJ0GR49-F1
#
_cell.length_a   1.000
_cell.length_b   1.000
_cell.length_c   1.000
_cell.angle_alpha   90.00
_cell.angle_beta   90.00
_cell.angle_gamma   90.00
#
_symmetry.space_group_name_H-M   'P 1'
#
loop_
_entity.id
_entity.type
_entity.pdbx_description
1 polymer ?
#
loop_
_entity_poly.entity_id
_entity_poly.type
_entity_poly.pdbx_seq_one_letter_code
_entity_poly.pdbx_strand_id
1 'polypeptide(L)'
;RQFSITPFITSAISSAETVLTTLHSVTATPWYITIPLFALTLNLFTRLPAVIYSRRVAVRRATLQLQPLERAYVVRLRSELIRDMAEEVKTNNGSSHRSSLATLDKRKRLLLKANNQETARRNKRWGVQRWKDWVPSLMVFPFWVVGIEALRRMCGGPRGLLGTFVLGPPKKQPEADGAVAPGGSSGGGVGTGGIEGQVHETLASAVSGVGADTSMATGGCLWFPDLMVADPYHVLPLALSAILVMNLVPKSQVGLRALLNLDTPPEATVATSKWRLRMHRGFLVVATSAGFLTMDLPAALHLYWVTSAALTWAQTSIVWKLMPLPKQVPPAKPKERPIVPP
;
A
#
# COMPACT_ATOMS: atom_id res chain seq x y z
N ARG A 1 -5.67 -23.49 -21.83
CA ARG A 1 -5.61 -22.02 -22.10
C ARG A 1 -4.79 -21.37 -20.98
N GLN A 2 -3.52 -21.08 -21.23
CA GLN A 2 -2.71 -20.29 -20.31
C GLN A 2 -3.04 -18.82 -20.53
N PHE A 3 -3.77 -18.20 -19.59
CA PHE A 3 -3.96 -16.76 -19.60
C PHE A 3 -2.65 -16.13 -19.11
N SER A 4 -1.78 -15.71 -20.03
CA SER A 4 -0.62 -14.90 -19.66
C SER A 4 -1.10 -13.47 -19.39
N ILE A 5 -0.85 -12.98 -18.18
CA ILE A 5 -1.17 -11.60 -17.77
C ILE A 5 -0.12 -10.61 -18.32
N THR A 6 1.05 -11.13 -18.67
CA THR A 6 2.20 -10.41 -19.23
C THR A 6 1.88 -9.47 -20.40
N PRO A 7 1.21 -9.91 -21.49
CA PRO A 7 0.90 -9.02 -22.61
C PRO A 7 0.01 -7.85 -22.20
N PHE A 8 -0.93 -8.07 -21.28
CA PHE A 8 -1.80 -7.00 -20.79
C PHE A 8 -1.01 -5.95 -20.00
N ILE A 9 -0.09 -6.39 -19.13
CA ILE A 9 0.77 -5.47 -18.35
C ILE A 9 1.68 -4.67 -19.28
N THR A 10 2.31 -5.32 -20.28
CA THR A 10 3.18 -4.61 -21.23
C THR A 10 2.40 -3.57 -22.02
N SER A 11 1.19 -3.90 -22.50
CA SER A 11 0.34 -2.94 -23.21
C SER A 11 -0.10 -1.77 -22.33
N ALA A 12 -0.40 -2.02 -21.04
CA ALA A 12 -0.75 -0.97 -20.09
C ALA A 12 0.42 -0.02 -19.84
N ILE A 13 1.64 -0.55 -19.72
CA ILE A 13 2.86 0.25 -19.55
C ILE A 13 3.13 1.10 -20.80
N SER A 14 3.08 0.50 -21.99
CA SER A 14 3.26 1.26 -23.25
C SER A 14 2.18 2.32 -23.46
N SER A 15 0.95 2.04 -23.03
CA SER A 15 -0.12 3.06 -23.05
C SER A 15 0.18 4.23 -22.12
N ALA A 16 0.73 3.96 -20.92
CA ALA A 16 1.12 5.00 -19.98
C ALA A 16 2.31 5.84 -20.50
N GLU A 17 3.28 5.22 -21.15
CA GLU A 17 4.39 5.92 -21.84
C GLU A 17 3.85 6.85 -22.93
N THR A 18 2.94 6.37 -23.79
CA THR A 18 2.29 7.18 -24.83
C THR A 18 1.50 8.35 -24.23
N VAL A 19 0.77 8.13 -23.13
CA VAL A 19 0.03 9.21 -22.46
C VAL A 19 0.98 10.26 -21.89
N LEU A 20 2.11 9.85 -21.31
CA LEU A 20 3.14 10.76 -20.78
C LEU A 20 3.77 11.62 -21.88
N THR A 21 4.23 11.00 -22.98
CA THR A 21 4.85 11.72 -24.09
C THR A 21 3.85 12.59 -24.86
N THR A 22 2.60 12.14 -25.01
CA THR A 22 1.51 12.94 -25.60
C THR A 22 1.17 14.14 -24.72
N LEU A 23 1.11 13.94 -23.39
CA LEU A 23 0.86 15.05 -22.46
C LEU A 23 2.00 16.07 -22.53
N HIS A 24 3.25 15.62 -22.59
CA HIS A 24 4.43 16.48 -22.75
C HIS A 24 4.35 17.30 -24.06
N SER A 25 4.10 16.64 -25.19
CA SER A 25 4.09 17.29 -26.51
C SER A 25 2.91 18.23 -26.70
N VAL A 26 1.70 17.86 -26.24
CA VAL A 26 0.49 18.68 -26.39
C VAL A 26 0.52 19.90 -25.47
N THR A 27 0.99 19.74 -24.22
CA THR A 27 1.02 20.85 -23.26
C THR A 27 2.28 21.72 -23.40
N ALA A 28 3.28 21.25 -24.16
CA ALA A 28 4.60 21.86 -24.28
C ALA A 28 5.22 22.21 -22.90
N THR A 29 4.90 21.41 -21.88
CA THR A 29 5.39 21.63 -20.51
C THR A 29 6.69 20.89 -20.28
N PRO A 30 7.64 21.43 -19.49
CA PRO A 30 8.81 20.68 -19.07
C PRO A 30 8.45 19.40 -18.30
N TRP A 31 9.32 18.39 -18.34
CA TRP A 31 9.09 17.09 -17.69
C TRP A 31 8.83 17.19 -16.18
N TYR A 32 9.47 18.14 -15.48
CA TYR A 32 9.20 18.38 -14.06
C TYR A 32 7.77 18.83 -13.75
N ILE A 33 6.99 19.31 -14.74
CA ILE A 33 5.57 19.63 -14.63
C ILE A 33 4.71 18.49 -15.19
N THR A 34 5.11 17.92 -16.33
CA THR A 34 4.38 16.83 -16.98
C THR A 34 4.22 15.62 -16.05
N ILE A 35 5.27 15.23 -15.32
CA ILE A 35 5.23 14.10 -14.38
C ILE A 35 4.20 14.33 -13.25
N PRO A 36 4.22 15.48 -12.54
CA PRO A 36 3.16 15.83 -11.60
C PRO A 36 1.75 15.88 -12.19
N LEU A 37 1.58 16.40 -13.41
CA LEU A 37 0.28 16.45 -14.08
C LEU A 37 -0.25 15.04 -14.39
N PHE A 38 0.62 14.14 -14.84
CA PHE A 38 0.28 12.74 -15.03
C PHE A 38 -0.06 12.04 -13.72
N ALA A 39 0.68 12.32 -12.64
CA ALA A 39 0.31 11.83 -11.32
C ALA A 39 -1.06 12.36 -10.88
N LEU A 40 -1.37 13.64 -11.16
CA LEU A 40 -2.66 14.26 -10.86
C LEU A 40 -3.80 13.57 -11.60
N THR A 41 -3.69 13.34 -12.91
CA THR A 41 -4.72 12.65 -13.69
C THR A 41 -4.97 11.24 -13.13
N LEU A 42 -3.92 10.43 -12.95
CA LEU A 42 -4.06 9.09 -12.38
C LEU A 42 -4.74 9.11 -11.00
N ASN A 43 -4.37 10.04 -10.12
CA ASN A 43 -4.97 10.14 -8.79
C ASN A 43 -6.42 10.63 -8.82
N LEU A 44 -6.80 11.52 -9.74
CA LEU A 44 -8.19 11.96 -9.88
C LEU A 44 -9.08 10.83 -10.42
N PHE A 45 -8.61 10.07 -11.41
CA PHE A 45 -9.41 9.00 -12.02
C PHE A 45 -9.51 7.74 -11.16
N THR A 46 -8.43 7.35 -10.48
CA THR A 46 -8.40 6.06 -9.76
C THR A 46 -8.62 6.24 -8.26
N ARG A 47 -7.94 7.21 -7.64
CA ARG A 47 -7.88 7.33 -6.19
C ARG A 47 -9.03 8.14 -5.61
N LEU A 48 -9.42 9.24 -6.24
CA LEU A 48 -10.54 10.06 -5.77
C LEU A 48 -11.84 9.25 -5.58
N PRO A 49 -12.34 8.48 -6.57
CA PRO A 49 -13.53 7.66 -6.38
C PRO A 49 -13.33 6.60 -5.28
N ALA A 50 -12.13 6.02 -5.19
CA ALA A 50 -11.79 5.03 -4.15
C ALA A 50 -11.83 5.64 -2.73
N VAL A 51 -11.31 6.86 -2.56
CA VAL A 51 -11.34 7.61 -1.29
C VAL A 51 -12.77 8.02 -0.93
N ILE A 52 -13.56 8.47 -1.90
CA ILE A 52 -14.99 8.79 -1.68
C ILE A 52 -15.76 7.55 -1.25
N TYR A 53 -15.56 6.42 -1.94
CA TYR A 53 -16.19 5.15 -1.59
C TYR A 53 -15.85 4.71 -0.16
N SER A 54 -14.55 4.71 0.18
CA SER A 54 -14.08 4.32 1.52
C SER A 54 -14.66 5.23 2.61
N ARG A 55 -14.72 6.54 2.35
CA ARG A 55 -15.31 7.51 3.26
C ARG A 55 -16.81 7.29 3.44
N ARG A 56 -17.55 7.00 2.37
CA ARG A 56 -18.98 6.66 2.45
C ARG A 56 -19.24 5.43 3.30
N VAL A 57 -18.41 4.38 3.17
CA VAL A 57 -18.49 3.18 4.02
C VAL A 57 -18.20 3.53 5.47
N ALA A 58 -17.19 4.36 5.74
CA ALA A 58 -16.85 4.81 7.09
C ALA A 58 -17.97 5.66 7.73
N VAL A 59 -18.55 6.61 6.98
CA VAL A 59 -19.70 7.42 7.42
C VAL A 59 -20.88 6.50 7.72
N ARG A 60 -21.21 5.55 6.84
CA ARG A 60 -22.30 4.59 7.10
C ARG A 60 -22.06 3.77 8.38
N ARG A 61 -20.83 3.29 8.61
CA ARG A 61 -20.46 2.57 9.84
C ARG A 61 -20.68 3.43 11.09
N ALA A 62 -20.34 4.70 10.98
CA ALA A 62 -20.44 5.69 12.03
C ALA A 62 -21.91 6.11 12.30
N THR A 63 -22.72 6.33 11.26
CA THR A 63 -24.15 6.64 11.36
C THR A 63 -24.94 5.52 12.04
N LEU A 64 -24.61 4.27 11.70
CA LEU A 64 -25.26 3.09 12.29
C LEU A 64 -24.79 2.78 13.72
N GLN A 65 -23.88 3.58 14.28
CA GLN A 65 -23.33 3.40 15.63
C GLN A 65 -22.87 1.95 15.90
N LEU A 66 -22.23 1.32 14.91
CA LEU A 66 -21.80 -0.08 15.06
C LEU A 66 -20.68 -0.22 16.11
N GLN A 67 -19.84 0.80 16.29
CA GLN A 67 -18.75 0.80 17.25
C GLN A 67 -19.17 0.54 18.71
N PRO A 68 -20.13 1.29 19.30
CA PRO A 68 -20.58 1.01 20.68
C PRO A 68 -21.20 -0.38 20.81
N LEU A 69 -21.88 -0.89 19.79
CA LEU A 69 -22.41 -2.25 19.80
C LEU A 69 -21.30 -3.31 19.85
N GLU A 70 -20.20 -3.12 19.10
CA GLU A 70 -19.04 -4.01 19.20
C GLU A 70 -18.43 -3.96 20.61
N ARG A 71 -18.31 -2.76 21.20
CA ARG A 71 -17.78 -2.57 22.56
C ARG A 71 -18.64 -3.27 23.61
N ALA A 72 -19.96 -3.09 23.56
CA ALA A 72 -20.89 -3.72 24.49
C ALA A 72 -20.78 -5.26 24.45
N TYR A 73 -20.66 -5.81 23.23
CA TYR A 73 -20.49 -7.26 23.06
C TYR A 73 -19.15 -7.76 23.64
N VAL A 74 -18.06 -7.01 23.49
CA VAL A 74 -16.77 -7.37 24.10
C VAL A 74 -16.81 -7.31 25.62
N VAL A 75 -17.53 -6.33 26.20
CA VAL A 75 -17.72 -6.26 27.66
C VAL A 75 -18.47 -7.50 28.17
N ARG A 76 -19.54 -7.92 27.48
CA ARG A 76 -20.25 -9.17 27.80
C ARG A 76 -19.32 -10.39 27.73
N LEU A 77 -18.48 -10.46 26.70
CA LEU A 77 -17.53 -11.57 26.54
C LEU A 77 -16.51 -11.63 27.68
N ARG A 78 -16.04 -10.46 28.13
CA ARG A 78 -15.14 -10.36 29.28
C ARG A 78 -15.82 -10.80 30.57
N SER A 79 -17.07 -10.40 30.80
CA SER A 79 -17.80 -10.84 31.99
C SER A 79 -18.04 -12.35 32.01
N GLU A 80 -18.34 -12.95 30.87
CA GLU A 80 -18.53 -14.41 30.75
C GLU A 80 -17.21 -15.14 31.05
N LEU A 81 -16.09 -14.65 30.50
CA LEU A 81 -14.76 -15.20 30.79
C LEU A 81 -14.38 -15.08 32.28
N ILE A 82 -14.66 -13.96 32.92
CA ILE A 82 -14.39 -13.77 34.36
C ILE A 82 -15.21 -14.74 35.21
N ARG A 83 -16.47 -15.00 34.83
CA ARG A 83 -17.30 -15.98 35.53
C ARG A 83 -16.77 -17.40 35.34
N ASP A 84 -16.45 -17.80 34.11
CA ASP A 84 -15.86 -19.10 33.81
C ASP A 84 -14.54 -19.30 34.60
N MET A 85 -13.70 -18.25 34.69
CA MET A 85 -12.49 -18.26 35.53
C MET A 85 -12.81 -18.48 37.02
N ALA A 86 -13.83 -17.80 37.55
CA ALA A 86 -14.21 -17.96 38.96
C ALA A 86 -14.78 -19.36 39.25
N GLU A 87 -15.51 -19.96 38.31
CA GLU A 87 -16.02 -21.33 38.40
C GLU A 87 -14.89 -22.37 38.32
N GLU A 88 -13.92 -22.19 37.43
CA GLU A 88 -12.75 -23.06 37.36
C GLU A 88 -11.92 -23.00 38.66
N VAL A 89 -11.73 -21.81 39.25
CA VAL A 89 -11.01 -21.67 40.53
C VAL A 89 -11.74 -22.39 41.66
N LYS A 90 -13.08 -22.35 41.70
CA LYS A 90 -13.87 -23.06 42.72
C LYS A 90 -13.81 -24.57 42.57
N THR A 91 -13.83 -25.07 41.33
CA THR A 91 -13.86 -26.52 41.05
C THR A 91 -12.50 -27.18 41.22
N ASN A 92 -11.40 -26.48 40.92
CA ASN A 92 -10.04 -27.03 40.92
C ASN A 92 -9.24 -26.79 42.21
N ASN A 93 -9.85 -26.84 43.40
CA ASN A 93 -9.21 -26.71 44.74
C ASN A 93 -7.90 -27.56 44.91
N GLY A 94 -6.78 -27.14 44.30
CA GLY A 94 -5.47 -27.81 44.33
C GLY A 94 -5.01 -28.59 43.08
N SER A 95 -5.74 -28.60 41.95
CA SER A 95 -5.27 -29.32 40.75
C SER A 95 -4.32 -28.47 39.87
N SER A 96 -3.51 -29.13 39.03
CA SER A 96 -2.42 -28.50 38.26
C SER A 96 -2.87 -27.26 37.48
N HIS A 97 -2.46 -26.08 37.95
CA HIS A 97 -2.81 -24.76 37.42
C HIS A 97 -2.67 -24.65 35.88
N ARG A 98 -1.75 -25.42 35.30
CA ARG A 98 -1.43 -25.42 33.88
C ARG A 98 -2.55 -25.98 32.99
N SER A 99 -3.29 -27.00 33.43
CA SER A 99 -4.39 -27.59 32.63
C SER A 99 -5.65 -26.71 32.66
N SER A 100 -5.93 -26.05 33.79
CA SER A 100 -6.98 -25.03 33.91
C SER A 100 -6.70 -23.82 33.00
N LEU A 101 -5.48 -23.28 33.03
CA LEU A 101 -5.10 -22.19 32.12
C LEU A 101 -5.27 -22.56 30.64
N ALA A 102 -4.90 -23.79 30.25
CA ALA A 102 -5.08 -24.26 28.88
C ALA A 102 -6.56 -24.36 28.48
N THR A 103 -7.44 -24.76 29.42
CA THR A 103 -8.89 -24.85 29.21
C THR A 103 -9.51 -23.47 29.05
N LEU A 104 -9.16 -22.51 29.91
CA LEU A 104 -9.56 -21.10 29.80
C LEU A 104 -9.08 -20.46 28.50
N ASP A 105 -7.83 -20.73 28.09
CA ASP A 105 -7.30 -20.21 26.84
C ASP A 105 -8.05 -20.76 25.64
N LYS A 106 -8.41 -22.05 25.65
CA LYS A 106 -9.25 -22.66 24.63
C LYS A 106 -10.63 -22.01 24.59
N ARG A 107 -11.27 -21.83 25.75
CA ARG A 107 -12.58 -21.16 25.89
C ARG A 107 -12.54 -19.73 25.36
N LYS A 108 -11.53 -18.95 25.77
CA LYS A 108 -11.27 -17.59 25.29
C LYS A 108 -11.12 -17.54 23.77
N ARG A 109 -10.39 -18.47 23.15
CA ARG A 109 -10.25 -18.54 21.68
C ARG A 109 -11.60 -18.80 21.00
N LEU A 110 -12.41 -19.71 21.54
CA LEU A 110 -13.75 -20.01 21.00
C LEU A 110 -14.67 -18.79 21.08
N LEU A 111 -14.69 -18.11 22.23
CA LEU A 111 -15.44 -16.87 22.45
C LEU A 111 -15.01 -15.75 21.49
N LEU A 112 -13.70 -15.57 21.27
CA LEU A 112 -13.18 -14.61 20.30
C LEU A 112 -13.56 -14.97 18.85
N LYS A 113 -13.55 -16.27 18.51
CA LYS A 113 -13.99 -16.75 17.19
C LYS A 113 -15.48 -16.49 16.97
N ALA A 114 -16.31 -16.78 17.97
CA ALA A 114 -17.75 -16.47 17.94
C ALA A 114 -17.99 -14.96 17.79
N ASN A 115 -17.30 -14.11 18.55
CA ASN A 115 -17.39 -12.65 18.42
C ASN A 115 -17.01 -12.16 17.01
N ASN A 116 -15.95 -12.70 16.42
CA ASN A 116 -15.54 -12.35 15.06
C ASN A 116 -16.60 -12.75 14.02
N GLN A 117 -17.21 -13.93 14.18
CA GLN A 117 -18.30 -14.39 13.32
C GLN A 117 -19.55 -13.52 13.47
N GLU A 118 -19.96 -13.20 14.70
CA GLU A 118 -21.09 -12.30 14.95
C GLU A 118 -20.85 -10.91 14.39
N THR A 119 -19.64 -10.38 14.56
CA THR A 119 -19.24 -9.10 13.96
C THR A 119 -19.30 -9.14 12.43
N ALA A 120 -18.87 -10.24 11.81
CA ALA A 120 -18.96 -10.41 10.36
C ALA A 120 -20.41 -10.50 9.88
N ARG A 121 -21.27 -11.24 10.60
CA ARG A 121 -22.71 -11.36 10.32
C ARG A 121 -23.41 -10.01 10.43
N ARG A 122 -23.17 -9.28 11.53
CA ARG A 122 -23.61 -7.89 11.73
C ARG A 122 -23.18 -7.03 10.55
N ASN A 123 -21.88 -6.93 10.28
CA ASN A 123 -21.38 -6.09 9.20
C ASN A 123 -21.94 -6.48 7.82
N LYS A 124 -22.26 -7.76 7.59
CA LYS A 124 -22.94 -8.23 6.39
C LYS A 124 -24.38 -7.72 6.31
N ARG A 125 -25.17 -7.78 7.40
CA ARG A 125 -26.56 -7.30 7.46
C ARG A 125 -26.68 -5.82 7.08
N TRP A 126 -25.76 -4.99 7.55
CA TRP A 126 -25.76 -3.55 7.25
C TRP A 126 -24.94 -3.16 6.01
N GLY A 127 -24.36 -4.14 5.30
CA GLY A 127 -23.57 -3.90 4.08
C GLY A 127 -22.26 -3.14 4.31
N VAL A 128 -21.71 -3.17 5.51
CA VAL A 128 -20.46 -2.48 5.91
C VAL A 128 -19.34 -3.51 6.20
N GLN A 129 -19.17 -4.48 5.28
CA GLN A 129 -18.21 -5.56 5.46
C GLN A 129 -16.76 -5.04 5.59
N ARG A 130 -15.93 -5.73 6.39
CA ARG A 130 -14.52 -5.34 6.63
C ARG A 130 -13.66 -5.37 5.36
N TRP A 131 -13.97 -6.21 4.37
CA TRP A 131 -13.22 -6.26 3.11
C TRP A 131 -13.36 -4.98 2.28
N LYS A 132 -14.46 -4.24 2.43
CA LYS A 132 -14.68 -2.94 1.77
C LYS A 132 -13.69 -1.87 2.22
N ASP A 133 -13.08 -2.05 3.39
CA ASP A 133 -12.03 -1.15 3.88
C ASP A 133 -10.73 -1.32 3.05
N TRP A 134 -10.51 -2.49 2.42
CA TRP A 134 -9.30 -2.81 1.65
C TRP A 134 -9.45 -2.62 0.14
N VAL A 135 -10.68 -2.65 -0.38
CA VAL A 135 -10.98 -2.44 -1.81
C VAL A 135 -10.30 -1.20 -2.41
N PRO A 136 -10.35 -0.02 -1.77
CA PRO A 136 -9.74 1.18 -2.34
C PRO A 136 -8.25 1.01 -2.62
N SER A 137 -7.52 0.41 -1.69
CA SER A 137 -6.08 0.18 -1.81
C SER A 137 -5.76 -0.80 -2.93
N LEU A 138 -6.54 -1.88 -3.04
CA LEU A 138 -6.38 -2.89 -4.10
C LEU A 138 -6.73 -2.34 -5.49
N MET A 139 -7.70 -1.43 -5.57
CA MET A 139 -8.14 -0.85 -6.83
C MET A 139 -7.12 0.14 -7.41
N VAL A 140 -6.45 0.92 -6.56
CA VAL A 140 -5.46 1.94 -6.98
C VAL A 140 -4.09 1.33 -7.26
N PHE A 141 -3.72 0.26 -6.56
CA PHE A 141 -2.37 -0.30 -6.61
C PHE A 141 -1.89 -0.65 -8.04
N PRO A 142 -2.64 -1.36 -8.90
CA PRO A 142 -2.17 -1.69 -10.24
C PRO A 142 -1.83 -0.47 -11.10
N PHE A 143 -2.65 0.57 -11.05
CA PHE A 143 -2.44 1.80 -11.82
C PHE A 143 -1.21 2.58 -11.34
N TRP A 144 -1.00 2.62 -10.03
CA TRP A 144 0.19 3.23 -9.46
C TRP A 144 1.46 2.50 -9.91
N VAL A 145 1.47 1.17 -9.93
CA VAL A 145 2.63 0.40 -10.39
C VAL A 145 2.89 0.58 -11.89
N VAL A 146 1.84 0.64 -12.73
CA VAL A 146 1.97 0.92 -14.17
C VAL A 146 2.67 2.27 -14.40
N GLY A 147 2.29 3.31 -13.66
CA GLY A 147 2.94 4.63 -13.76
C GLY A 147 4.42 4.62 -13.38
N ILE A 148 4.80 3.85 -12.35
CA ILE A 148 6.21 3.69 -11.94
C ILE A 148 7.01 2.99 -13.02
N GLU A 149 6.48 1.88 -13.54
CA GLU A 149 7.20 1.06 -14.50
C GLU A 149 7.38 1.80 -15.84
N ALA A 150 6.37 2.56 -16.27
CA ALA A 150 6.47 3.45 -17.43
C ALA A 150 7.61 4.48 -17.26
N LEU A 151 7.60 5.24 -16.15
CA LEU A 151 8.66 6.22 -15.88
C LEU A 151 10.04 5.58 -15.72
N ARG A 152 10.13 4.39 -15.10
CA ARG A 152 11.39 3.66 -14.97
C ARG A 152 11.96 3.28 -16.34
N ARG A 153 11.10 2.79 -17.26
CA ARG A 153 11.52 2.44 -18.63
C ARG A 153 11.98 3.67 -19.40
N MET A 154 11.26 4.79 -19.29
CA MET A 154 11.65 6.06 -19.90
C MET A 154 12.98 6.61 -19.36
N CYS A 155 13.36 6.27 -18.12
CA CYS A 155 14.68 6.58 -17.56
C CYS A 155 15.78 5.59 -17.97
N GLY A 156 15.49 4.60 -18.82
CA GLY A 156 16.47 3.57 -19.22
C GLY A 156 16.77 2.53 -18.13
N GLY A 157 15.93 2.43 -17.09
CA GLY A 157 16.12 1.44 -16.04
C GLY A 157 15.93 -0.01 -16.55
N PRO A 158 16.70 -0.99 -16.03
CA PRO A 158 16.50 -2.40 -16.37
C PRO A 158 15.09 -2.88 -15.99
N ARG A 159 14.64 -4.01 -16.57
CA ARG A 159 13.32 -4.63 -16.33
C ARG A 159 12.94 -4.51 -14.85
N GLY A 160 11.85 -3.80 -14.54
CA GLY A 160 11.51 -3.49 -13.16
C GLY A 160 10.85 -4.63 -12.40
N LEU A 161 10.48 -4.35 -11.14
CA LEU A 161 9.88 -5.31 -10.19
C LEU A 161 8.72 -6.13 -10.79
N LEU A 162 7.82 -5.53 -11.59
CA LEU A 162 6.75 -6.29 -12.26
C LEU A 162 7.28 -7.24 -13.32
N GLY A 163 8.33 -6.85 -14.05
CA GLY A 163 9.03 -7.70 -15.00
C GLY A 163 9.68 -8.90 -14.30
N THR A 164 10.37 -8.68 -13.18
CA THR A 164 11.02 -9.78 -12.43
C THR A 164 10.00 -10.72 -11.76
N PHE A 165 8.91 -10.19 -11.20
CA PHE A 165 7.87 -11.01 -10.57
C PHE A 165 6.96 -11.76 -11.57
N VAL A 166 6.77 -11.24 -12.79
CA VAL A 166 5.86 -11.81 -13.80
C VAL A 166 6.60 -12.56 -14.93
N LEU A 167 7.76 -12.07 -15.39
CA LEU A 167 8.60 -12.73 -16.41
C LEU A 167 9.72 -13.62 -15.82
N GLY A 168 9.90 -13.63 -14.49
CA GLY A 168 10.98 -14.37 -13.82
C GLY A 168 12.33 -13.63 -13.81
N PRO A 169 13.32 -14.10 -13.03
CA PRO A 169 14.64 -13.49 -12.99
C PRO A 169 15.30 -13.54 -14.38
N PRO A 170 16.10 -12.53 -14.76
CA PRO A 170 16.83 -12.57 -16.02
C PRO A 170 17.72 -13.81 -16.03
N LYS A 171 17.62 -14.64 -17.07
CA LYS A 171 18.68 -15.62 -17.35
C LYS A 171 19.94 -14.79 -17.61
N LYS A 172 20.98 -14.98 -16.77
CA LYS A 172 22.31 -14.42 -16.96
C LYS A 172 22.73 -14.68 -18.41
N GLN A 173 22.77 -13.63 -19.24
CA GLN A 173 23.54 -13.69 -20.48
C GLN A 173 25.02 -13.62 -20.08
N PRO A 174 25.89 -14.43 -20.68
CA PRO A 174 27.30 -14.45 -20.31
C PRO A 174 27.91 -13.08 -20.60
N GLU A 175 28.67 -12.56 -19.64
CA GLU A 175 29.55 -11.41 -19.78
C GLU A 175 30.46 -11.65 -20.98
N ALA A 176 30.38 -10.78 -22.00
CA ALA A 176 31.35 -10.71 -23.07
C ALA A 176 32.42 -9.69 -22.65
N ASP A 177 33.48 -10.18 -22.04
CA ASP A 177 34.79 -9.53 -22.06
C ASP A 177 35.32 -9.52 -23.51
N GLY A 178 35.92 -8.41 -23.97
CA GLY A 178 36.87 -8.47 -25.09
C GLY A 178 36.82 -7.35 -26.12
N ALA A 179 37.87 -6.52 -26.07
CA ALA A 179 38.43 -5.64 -27.08
C ALA A 179 38.33 -6.03 -28.59
N VAL A 180 38.19 -4.98 -29.42
CA VAL A 180 38.85 -4.71 -30.73
C VAL A 180 38.55 -5.61 -31.95
N ALA A 181 38.13 -4.94 -33.04
CA ALA A 181 37.92 -5.39 -34.44
C ALA A 181 39.21 -5.98 -35.10
N PRO A 182 39.25 -6.61 -36.32
CA PRO A 182 38.45 -6.29 -37.52
C PRO A 182 38.12 -7.42 -38.55
N GLY A 183 37.24 -7.10 -39.53
CA GLY A 183 37.30 -7.57 -40.92
C GLY A 183 36.67 -8.92 -41.31
N GLY A 184 35.93 -8.94 -42.43
CA GLY A 184 35.67 -10.17 -43.21
C GLY A 184 34.24 -10.35 -43.73
N SER A 185 34.09 -10.46 -45.04
CA SER A 185 32.86 -10.54 -45.83
C SER A 185 32.21 -11.93 -45.94
N SER A 186 30.90 -11.91 -46.23
CA SER A 186 30.09 -12.84 -47.06
C SER A 186 30.02 -14.34 -46.74
N GLY A 187 28.80 -14.84 -46.54
CA GLY A 187 28.44 -16.25 -46.69
C GLY A 187 26.97 -16.49 -46.37
N GLY A 188 26.15 -16.69 -47.40
CA GLY A 188 24.72 -16.98 -47.26
C GLY A 188 24.44 -18.37 -46.66
N GLY A 189 23.37 -18.46 -45.89
CA GLY A 189 22.84 -19.70 -45.35
C GLY A 189 21.41 -19.50 -44.87
N VAL A 190 20.45 -19.83 -45.71
CA VAL A 190 19.03 -19.93 -45.35
C VAL A 190 18.87 -21.08 -44.37
N GLY A 191 18.45 -20.77 -43.13
CA GLY A 191 18.17 -21.73 -42.08
C GLY A 191 16.82 -21.44 -41.45
N THR A 192 15.81 -22.19 -41.89
CA THR A 192 14.47 -22.27 -41.31
C THR A 192 14.56 -22.75 -39.86
N GLY A 193 14.33 -21.87 -38.89
CA GLY A 193 14.33 -22.25 -37.47
C GLY A 193 13.76 -21.18 -36.55
N GLY A 194 12.57 -21.42 -35.99
CA GLY A 194 12.14 -20.85 -34.72
C GLY A 194 11.40 -19.51 -34.77
N ILE A 195 10.17 -19.52 -35.29
CA ILE A 195 9.21 -18.39 -35.19
C ILE A 195 8.95 -17.99 -33.72
N GLU A 196 9.15 -18.90 -32.75
CA GLU A 196 9.02 -18.60 -31.31
C GLU A 196 10.23 -17.86 -30.71
N GLY A 197 11.43 -18.06 -31.26
CA GLY A 197 12.65 -17.38 -30.81
C GLY A 197 12.69 -15.92 -31.25
N GLN A 198 12.30 -15.66 -32.50
CA GLN A 198 12.26 -14.30 -33.06
C GLN A 198 11.21 -13.42 -32.38
N VAL A 199 10.07 -13.95 -31.95
CA VAL A 199 9.04 -13.17 -31.23
C VAL A 199 9.50 -12.83 -29.81
N HIS A 200 10.24 -13.74 -29.15
CA HIS A 200 10.83 -13.44 -27.84
C HIS A 200 11.99 -12.46 -27.92
N GLU A 201 12.78 -12.49 -28.99
CA GLU A 201 13.92 -11.60 -29.21
C GLU A 201 13.49 -10.23 -29.75
N THR A 202 12.49 -10.15 -30.62
CA THR A 202 11.87 -8.86 -31.00
C THR A 202 11.04 -8.26 -29.87
N LEU A 203 10.39 -9.04 -29.01
CA LEU A 203 9.72 -8.51 -27.83
C LEU A 203 10.73 -8.10 -26.75
N ALA A 204 11.83 -8.83 -26.58
CA ALA A 204 12.91 -8.43 -25.69
C ALA A 204 13.65 -7.19 -26.20
N SER A 205 13.84 -7.05 -27.52
CA SER A 205 14.46 -5.89 -28.16
C SER A 205 13.48 -4.72 -28.29
N ALA A 206 12.16 -4.95 -28.37
CA ALA A 206 11.13 -3.91 -28.27
C ALA A 206 10.94 -3.43 -26.81
N VAL A 207 11.18 -4.31 -25.83
CA VAL A 207 11.15 -3.98 -24.39
C VAL A 207 12.49 -3.43 -23.89
N SER A 208 13.59 -3.64 -24.61
CA SER A 208 14.91 -3.06 -24.31
C SER A 208 15.29 -1.90 -25.25
N GLY A 209 14.44 -1.58 -26.25
CA GLY A 209 14.73 -0.65 -27.34
C GLY A 209 13.84 0.57 -27.44
N VAL A 210 12.87 0.78 -26.53
CA VAL A 210 12.34 2.13 -26.30
C VAL A 210 13.36 2.83 -25.41
N GLY A 211 14.40 3.35 -26.05
CA GLY A 211 15.52 4.01 -25.42
C GLY A 211 15.03 5.12 -24.50
N ALA A 212 15.74 5.26 -23.38
CA ALA A 212 15.76 6.46 -22.56
C ALA A 212 15.33 7.70 -23.34
N ASP A 213 14.25 8.35 -22.94
CA ASP A 213 13.83 9.59 -23.59
C ASP A 213 14.85 10.67 -23.22
N THR A 214 15.75 10.99 -24.16
CA THR A 214 16.86 11.91 -23.93
C THR A 214 16.39 13.30 -23.52
N SER A 215 15.14 13.66 -23.83
CA SER A 215 14.56 14.93 -23.39
C SER A 215 14.33 14.99 -21.87
N MET A 216 14.25 13.85 -21.18
CA MET A 216 14.15 13.79 -19.72
C MET A 216 15.46 14.14 -19.02
N ALA A 217 16.61 13.91 -19.66
CA ALA A 217 17.92 14.25 -19.09
C ALA A 217 18.12 15.76 -18.92
N THR A 218 17.41 16.59 -19.69
CA THR A 218 17.44 18.05 -19.60
C THR A 218 16.11 18.64 -19.09
N GLY A 219 15.15 17.78 -18.73
CA GLY A 219 13.77 18.16 -18.44
C GLY A 219 13.48 18.46 -16.96
N GLY A 220 14.50 18.40 -16.10
CA GLY A 220 14.38 18.65 -14.66
C GLY A 220 14.33 20.13 -14.31
N CYS A 221 14.43 20.43 -13.00
CA CYS A 221 14.47 21.80 -12.52
C CYS A 221 15.23 21.92 -11.20
N LEU A 222 15.52 23.17 -10.80
CA LEU A 222 16.13 23.51 -9.52
C LEU A 222 17.46 22.76 -9.31
N TRP A 223 17.51 21.87 -8.32
CA TRP A 223 18.71 21.10 -7.94
C TRP A 223 18.78 19.70 -8.59
N PHE A 224 17.77 19.31 -9.38
CA PHE A 224 17.70 18.04 -10.10
C PHE A 224 17.47 18.29 -11.60
N PRO A 225 18.49 18.78 -12.34
CA PRO A 225 18.35 19.10 -13.77
C PRO A 225 18.14 17.86 -14.64
N ASP A 226 18.77 16.75 -14.27
CA ASP A 226 18.63 15.45 -14.92
C ASP A 226 17.66 14.56 -14.14
N LEU A 227 16.55 14.19 -14.78
CA LEU A 227 15.52 13.36 -14.18
C LEU A 227 15.85 11.86 -14.21
N MET A 228 16.82 11.46 -15.04
CA MET A 228 17.21 10.06 -15.23
C MET A 228 18.25 9.60 -14.19
N VAL A 229 18.97 10.54 -13.58
CA VAL A 229 19.95 10.28 -12.54
C VAL A 229 19.30 10.41 -11.15
N ALA A 230 19.92 9.82 -10.13
CA ALA A 230 19.53 10.01 -8.74
C ALA A 230 19.61 11.50 -8.34
N ASP A 231 18.75 11.92 -7.40
CA ASP A 231 18.79 13.30 -6.87
C ASP A 231 20.16 13.57 -6.21
N PRO A 232 20.96 14.52 -6.72
CA PRO A 232 22.31 14.79 -6.19
C PRO A 232 22.35 15.16 -4.71
N TYR A 233 21.27 15.74 -4.19
CA TYR A 233 21.16 16.18 -2.79
C TYR A 233 20.23 15.28 -1.97
N HIS A 234 19.65 14.23 -2.58
CA HIS A 234 18.71 13.30 -1.96
C HIS A 234 17.52 13.96 -1.24
N VAL A 235 17.13 15.16 -1.66
CA VAL A 235 15.98 15.91 -1.10
C VAL A 235 14.67 15.20 -1.46
N LEU A 236 14.52 14.75 -2.71
CA LEU A 236 13.32 14.06 -3.19
C LEU A 236 13.08 12.71 -2.48
N PRO A 237 14.08 11.81 -2.31
CA PRO A 237 13.93 10.61 -1.47
C PRO A 237 13.53 10.91 -0.02
N LEU A 238 14.13 11.94 0.61
CA LEU A 238 13.77 12.31 1.98
C LEU A 238 12.35 12.91 2.06
N ALA A 239 11.97 13.75 1.10
CA ALA A 239 10.61 14.27 0.97
C ALA A 239 9.59 13.14 0.79
N LEU A 240 9.95 12.08 0.05
CA LEU A 240 9.12 10.88 -0.10
C LEU A 240 8.88 10.19 1.25
N SER A 241 9.95 9.96 2.02
CA SER A 241 9.83 9.39 3.36
C SER A 241 8.89 10.22 4.25
N ALA A 242 9.10 11.55 4.27
CA ALA A 242 8.27 12.47 5.05
C ALA A 242 6.78 12.42 4.66
N ILE A 243 6.46 12.45 3.36
CA ILE A 243 5.06 12.44 2.91
C ILE A 243 4.39 11.08 3.08
N LEU A 244 5.13 9.97 2.97
CA LEU A 244 4.61 8.62 3.26
C LEU A 244 4.28 8.45 4.74
N VAL A 245 5.16 8.93 5.63
CA VAL A 245 4.89 8.97 7.07
C VAL A 245 3.65 9.81 7.35
N MET A 246 3.56 11.01 6.76
CA MET A 246 2.40 11.89 6.93
C MET A 246 1.07 11.24 6.50
N ASN A 247 1.08 10.42 5.43
CA ASN A 247 -0.10 9.68 4.98
C ASN A 247 -0.51 8.53 5.91
N LEU A 248 0.43 7.97 6.67
CA LEU A 248 0.19 6.82 7.53
C LEU A 248 -0.13 7.21 8.98
N VAL A 249 0.30 8.38 9.43
CA VAL A 249 0.06 8.89 10.78
C VAL A 249 -1.46 9.07 11.01
N PRO A 250 -2.04 8.40 12.02
CA PRO A 250 -3.44 8.57 12.35
C PRO A 250 -3.75 10.02 12.77
N LYS A 251 -4.77 10.63 12.15
CA LYS A 251 -5.25 11.98 12.52
C LYS A 251 -5.91 12.06 13.90
N SER A 252 -6.21 10.91 14.53
CA SER A 252 -6.78 10.85 15.87
C SER A 252 -5.67 10.74 16.92
N GLN A 253 -5.71 11.61 17.94
CA GLN A 253 -4.79 11.57 19.08
C GLN A 253 -4.74 10.20 19.77
N VAL A 254 -5.90 9.53 19.85
CA VAL A 254 -6.01 8.18 20.42
C VAL A 254 -5.29 7.15 19.55
N GLY A 255 -5.42 7.28 18.22
CA GLY A 255 -4.75 6.41 17.25
C GLY A 255 -3.23 6.62 17.25
N LEU A 256 -2.77 7.86 17.37
CA LEU A 256 -1.36 8.20 17.44
C LEU A 256 -0.72 7.64 18.72
N ARG A 257 -1.35 7.83 19.88
CA ARG A 257 -0.87 7.25 21.15
C ARG A 257 -0.80 5.73 21.09
N ALA A 258 -1.83 5.09 20.52
CA ALA A 258 -1.83 3.64 20.29
C ALA A 258 -0.68 3.21 19.37
N LEU A 259 -0.39 3.97 18.31
CA LEU A 259 0.70 3.68 17.38
C LEU A 259 2.05 3.70 18.08
N LEU A 260 2.28 4.69 18.95
CA LEU A 260 3.54 4.91 19.66
C LEU A 260 3.70 4.09 20.95
N ASN A 261 2.75 3.19 21.27
CA ASN A 261 2.68 2.49 22.57
C ASN A 261 2.65 3.45 23.78
N LEU A 262 2.14 4.67 23.63
CA LEU A 262 1.90 5.56 24.77
C LEU A 262 0.66 5.08 25.53
N ASP A 263 0.58 5.42 26.82
CA ASP A 263 -0.54 5.02 27.68
C ASP A 263 -1.88 5.44 27.06
N THR A 264 -2.54 4.46 26.46
CA THR A 264 -3.90 4.63 25.92
C THR A 264 -4.89 4.18 26.97
N PRO A 265 -5.96 4.96 27.21
CA PRO A 265 -7.02 4.51 28.09
C PRO A 265 -7.55 3.15 27.61
N PRO A 266 -7.78 2.19 28.52
CA PRO A 266 -8.08 0.80 28.17
C PRO A 266 -9.29 0.67 27.24
N GLU A 267 -10.23 1.62 27.24
CA GLU A 267 -11.38 1.67 26.34
C GLU A 267 -11.03 1.90 24.85
N ALA A 268 -9.92 2.58 24.56
CA ALA A 268 -9.46 2.82 23.20
C ALA A 268 -8.79 1.59 22.58
N THR A 269 -8.11 0.78 23.40
CA THR A 269 -7.36 -0.41 22.95
C THR A 269 -8.27 -1.53 22.47
N VAL A 270 -9.49 -1.65 23.02
CA VAL A 270 -10.42 -2.75 22.75
C VAL A 270 -10.93 -2.77 21.30
N ALA A 271 -10.97 -1.60 20.65
CA ALA A 271 -11.54 -1.45 19.31
C ALA A 271 -10.53 -1.74 18.17
N THR A 272 -9.23 -1.84 18.46
CA THR A 272 -8.20 -1.97 17.42
C THR A 272 -7.50 -3.33 17.48
N SER A 273 -7.46 -4.03 16.34
CA SER A 273 -6.78 -5.32 16.23
C SER A 273 -5.27 -5.16 16.44
N LYS A 274 -4.67 -5.93 17.36
CA LYS A 274 -3.22 -5.95 17.60
C LYS A 274 -2.42 -6.21 16.32
N TRP A 275 -2.90 -7.11 15.47
CA TRP A 275 -2.25 -7.41 14.19
C TRP A 275 -2.28 -6.20 13.24
N ARG A 276 -3.41 -5.49 13.16
CA ARG A 276 -3.52 -4.25 12.37
C ARG A 276 -2.54 -3.19 12.84
N LEU A 277 -2.38 -3.04 14.15
CA LEU A 277 -1.45 -2.09 14.75
C LEU A 277 0.01 -2.46 14.44
N ARG A 278 0.36 -3.75 14.54
CA ARG A 278 1.68 -4.26 14.13
C ARG A 278 1.97 -3.99 12.66
N MET A 279 0.99 -4.22 11.77
CA MET A 279 1.14 -3.88 10.35
C MET A 279 1.34 -2.38 10.13
N HIS A 280 0.56 -1.52 10.81
CA HIS A 280 0.73 -0.07 10.70
C HIS A 280 2.14 0.37 11.13
N ARG A 281 2.65 -0.18 12.23
CA ARG A 281 4.04 0.08 12.65
C ARG A 281 5.05 -0.40 11.63
N GLY A 282 4.85 -1.59 11.07
CA GLY A 282 5.69 -2.11 9.99
C GLY A 282 5.69 -1.17 8.78
N PHE A 283 4.53 -0.69 8.34
CA PHE A 283 4.43 0.28 7.25
C PHE A 283 5.09 1.63 7.59
N LEU A 284 5.09 2.05 8.86
CA LEU A 284 5.75 3.29 9.28
C LEU A 284 7.26 3.16 9.22
N VAL A 285 7.80 2.01 9.65
CA VAL A 285 9.22 1.69 9.50
C VAL A 285 9.60 1.73 8.02
N VAL A 286 8.84 1.05 7.15
CA VAL A 286 9.06 1.06 5.70
C VAL A 286 9.00 2.48 5.13
N ALA A 287 8.00 3.27 5.52
CA ALA A 287 7.86 4.66 5.06
C ALA A 287 9.06 5.53 5.47
N THR A 288 9.52 5.39 6.72
CA THR A 288 10.66 6.14 7.25
C THR A 288 11.97 5.73 6.54
N SER A 289 12.15 4.44 6.27
CA SER A 289 13.31 3.92 5.55
C SER A 289 13.24 4.11 4.04
N ALA A 290 12.07 4.38 3.46
CA ALA A 290 11.86 4.41 2.01
C ALA A 290 12.84 5.35 1.31
N GLY A 291 13.00 6.57 1.85
CA GLY A 291 13.92 7.56 1.29
C GLY A 291 15.37 7.07 1.24
N PHE A 292 15.84 6.34 2.26
CA PHE A 292 17.19 5.77 2.31
C PHE A 292 17.33 4.57 1.36
N LEU A 293 16.31 3.73 1.27
CA LEU A 293 16.32 2.54 0.42
C LEU A 293 16.23 2.86 -1.06
N THR A 294 15.71 4.04 -1.43
CA THR A 294 15.51 4.42 -2.83
C THR A 294 16.46 5.52 -3.29
N MET A 295 17.49 5.89 -2.53
CA MET A 295 18.39 7.01 -2.85
C MET A 295 18.99 6.93 -4.25
N ASP A 296 19.30 5.72 -4.73
CA ASP A 296 19.92 5.48 -6.04
C ASP A 296 18.92 5.48 -7.22
N LEU A 297 17.62 5.61 -6.96
CA LEU A 297 16.61 5.62 -8.01
C LEU A 297 16.56 6.98 -8.74
N PRO A 298 16.24 7.00 -10.05
CA PRO A 298 16.09 8.23 -10.82
C PRO A 298 15.18 9.27 -10.15
N ALA A 299 15.54 10.55 -10.26
CA ALA A 299 14.79 11.67 -9.71
C ALA A 299 13.34 11.74 -10.25
N ALA A 300 13.11 11.31 -11.50
CA ALA A 300 11.77 11.18 -12.10
C ALA A 300 10.82 10.32 -11.25
N LEU A 301 11.31 9.18 -10.75
CA LEU A 301 10.51 8.25 -9.94
C LEU A 301 10.13 8.88 -8.60
N HIS A 302 11.08 9.56 -7.96
CA HIS A 302 10.82 10.26 -6.71
C HIS A 302 9.85 11.42 -6.91
N LEU A 303 10.00 12.21 -7.97
CA LEU A 303 9.09 13.31 -8.29
C LEU A 303 7.64 12.81 -8.48
N TYR A 304 7.47 11.71 -9.22
CA TYR A 304 6.18 11.05 -9.37
C TYR A 304 5.63 10.56 -8.03
N TRP A 305 6.43 9.86 -7.23
CA TRP A 305 6.00 9.30 -5.96
C TRP A 305 5.63 10.36 -4.93
N VAL A 306 6.48 11.38 -4.76
CA VAL A 306 6.22 12.51 -3.86
C VAL A 306 4.93 13.20 -4.27
N THR A 307 4.76 13.50 -5.56
CA THR A 307 3.53 14.15 -6.05
C THR A 307 2.31 13.28 -5.81
N SER A 308 2.35 11.99 -6.18
CA SER A 308 1.22 11.07 -5.97
C SER A 308 0.87 10.91 -4.47
N ALA A 309 1.87 10.88 -3.59
CA ALA A 309 1.67 10.78 -2.15
C ALA A 309 1.12 12.09 -1.56
N ALA A 310 1.59 13.25 -2.03
CA ALA A 310 1.08 14.56 -1.64
C ALA A 310 -0.38 14.74 -2.09
N LEU A 311 -0.71 14.33 -3.31
CA LEU A 311 -2.08 14.32 -3.80
C LEU A 311 -2.98 13.39 -2.99
N THR A 312 -2.48 12.23 -2.58
CA THR A 312 -3.21 11.32 -1.67
C THR A 312 -3.55 12.03 -0.36
N TRP A 313 -2.57 12.72 0.23
CA TRP A 313 -2.77 13.49 1.46
C TRP A 313 -3.81 14.59 1.27
N ALA A 314 -3.70 15.36 0.19
CA ALA A 314 -4.60 16.46 -0.13
C ALA A 314 -6.03 15.98 -0.37
N GLN A 315 -6.21 14.99 -1.25
CA GLN A 315 -7.52 14.38 -1.55
C GLN A 315 -8.18 13.82 -0.29
N THR A 316 -7.43 13.09 0.54
CA THR A 316 -7.95 12.54 1.78
C THR A 316 -8.37 13.66 2.74
N SER A 317 -7.57 14.71 2.88
CA SER A 317 -7.88 15.85 3.73
C SER A 317 -9.11 16.62 3.25
N ILE A 318 -9.23 16.87 1.95
CA ILE A 318 -10.39 17.51 1.33
C ILE A 318 -11.65 16.67 1.57
N VAL A 319 -11.61 15.37 1.25
CA VAL A 319 -12.75 14.47 1.43
C VAL A 319 -13.17 14.38 2.89
N TRP A 320 -12.23 14.42 3.82
CA TRP A 320 -12.53 14.39 5.25
C TRP A 320 -13.22 15.67 5.74
N LYS A 321 -12.84 16.82 5.17
CA LYS A 321 -13.48 18.11 5.44
C LYS A 321 -14.87 18.19 4.83
N LEU A 322 -15.05 17.67 3.61
CA LEU A 322 -16.34 17.69 2.89
C LEU A 322 -17.36 16.67 3.42
N MET A 323 -16.91 15.51 3.91
CA MET A 323 -17.77 14.45 4.45
C MET A 323 -17.41 14.12 5.90
N PRO A 324 -17.74 14.97 6.89
CA PRO A 324 -17.41 14.73 8.29
C PRO A 324 -18.07 13.46 8.85
N LEU A 325 -17.43 12.82 9.83
CA LEU A 325 -18.02 11.66 10.51
C LEU A 325 -19.09 12.14 11.50
N PRO A 326 -20.25 11.45 11.58
CA PRO A 326 -21.27 11.77 12.58
C PRO A 326 -20.73 11.51 14.00
N LYS A 327 -21.21 12.30 14.97
CA LYS A 327 -20.82 12.20 16.37
C LYS A 327 -21.06 10.77 16.88
N GLN A 328 -20.01 10.14 17.38
CA GLN A 328 -20.09 8.79 17.95
C GLN A 328 -20.49 8.85 19.42
N VAL A 329 -21.25 7.85 19.86
CA VAL A 329 -21.56 7.67 21.28
C VAL A 329 -20.26 7.35 22.03
N PRO A 330 -19.87 8.14 23.06
CA PRO A 330 -18.68 7.86 23.84
C PRO A 330 -18.82 6.51 24.56
N PRO A 331 -17.69 5.84 24.90
CA PRO A 331 -17.74 4.65 25.74
C PRO A 331 -18.41 4.98 27.09
N ALA A 332 -19.13 4.00 27.64
CA ALA A 332 -19.77 4.15 28.94
C ALA A 332 -18.69 4.27 30.03
N LYS A 333 -18.74 5.33 30.84
CA LYS A 333 -17.81 5.50 31.96
C LYS A 333 -17.85 4.24 32.85
N PRO A 334 -16.69 3.74 33.32
CA PRO A 334 -16.68 2.62 34.25
C PRO A 334 -17.50 2.97 35.48
N LYS A 335 -18.34 2.04 35.94
CA LYS A 335 -19.09 2.19 37.18
C LYS A 335 -18.06 2.22 38.30
N GLU A 336 -17.86 3.37 38.94
CA GLU A 336 -17.10 3.47 40.19
C GLU A 336 -17.76 2.50 41.16
N ARG A 337 -17.08 1.39 41.46
CA ARG A 337 -17.54 0.52 42.53
C ARG A 337 -17.27 1.30 43.81
N PRO A 338 -18.27 1.60 44.65
CA PRO A 338 -17.99 2.13 45.96
C PRO A 338 -17.03 1.15 46.62
N ILE A 339 -15.84 1.65 46.97
CA ILE A 339 -14.92 0.92 47.83
C ILE A 339 -15.67 0.82 49.15
N VAL A 340 -16.27 -0.33 49.41
CA VAL A 340 -16.77 -0.65 50.75
C VAL A 340 -15.52 -1.05 51.53
N PRO A 341 -15.05 -0.22 52.49
CA PRO A 341 -13.94 -0.62 53.35
C PRO A 341 -14.34 -1.89 54.13
N PRO A 342 -13.36 -2.76 54.45
CA PRO A 342 -13.59 -4.06 55.09
C PRO A 342 -14.23 -3.97 56.47
#